data_AF-A0A2V1GV41-F1
#
_entry.id   AF-A0A2V1GV41-F1
#
_cell.length_a   1.000
_cell.length_b   1.000
_cell.length_c   1.000
_cell.angle_alpha   90.00
_cell.angle_beta   90.00
_cell.angle_gamma   90.00
#
_symmetry.space_group_name_H-M   'P 1'
#
loop_
_entity.id
_entity.type
_entity.pdbx_description
1 polymer ?
#
loop_
_entity_poly.entity_id
_entity_poly.type
_entity_poly.pdbx_seq_one_letter_code
_entity_poly.pdbx_strand_id
1 'polypeptide(L)'
;MIEIKSLGAGLLLLFSISATAGVFISANPSQPTRITHPMGYTGQGGVVTLTVSFDDAELSDPDRFEATLINTLNHYTRLTWSNNNAQLDASLPFGHDLQAVLLQLFGFSQGLTSSADGYFTVAGAGADGMLNRSKGPDSRSGSHDDIRGDDVNYFWFERGRNNPFAAPEIADSSTMSVDLEHLPSSHSFASNANESVSRGGGYGQYTSSVMFDPLPNNFTRRRLAADDANTLRLARSGIDRIANTEDDYRVRFNFVGRNQPADIRIRTASIDNAISRFSYSKRQLAADTDVLVSVTVAVEENVNWYYDTEPTNTAPQITIADDSGLNPQAAQLVRTIDLTAVDLELDDVSWAVSSQVMSEAASLDLSTGNQVTLTYQVPETFRSIDQITVVATDFLGLSQILSIPVDASALPPYIPPEDTSETPFQTSISGAGVIWSGGLVMLGVLLFRRKFKK
;
A
#
# COMPACT_ATOMS: atom_id res chain seq x y z
N MET A 1 -29.60 31.99 -48.32
CA MET A 1 -28.83 32.17 -47.07
C MET A 1 -28.66 30.78 -46.49
N ILE A 2 -27.49 30.17 -46.68
CA ILE A 2 -27.19 28.80 -46.26
C ILE A 2 -26.09 28.92 -45.21
N GLU A 3 -26.36 28.47 -43.98
CA GLU A 3 -25.33 28.40 -42.94
C GLU A 3 -24.30 27.32 -43.31
N ILE A 4 -23.12 27.74 -43.73
CA ILE A 4 -21.95 26.87 -43.74
C ILE A 4 -21.45 26.80 -42.30
N LYS A 5 -21.84 25.75 -41.57
CA LYS A 5 -21.27 25.47 -40.25
C LYS A 5 -19.78 25.17 -40.43
N SER A 6 -18.96 26.03 -39.85
CA SER A 6 -17.51 25.89 -39.77
C SER A 6 -17.14 24.50 -39.21
N LEU A 7 -16.49 23.66 -40.01
CA LEU A 7 -15.66 22.58 -39.46
C LEU A 7 -14.43 23.25 -38.83
N GLY A 8 -14.50 23.49 -37.52
CA GLY A 8 -13.32 23.79 -36.73
C GLY A 8 -12.41 22.57 -36.73
N ALA A 9 -11.37 22.58 -37.55
CA ALA A 9 -10.30 21.60 -37.51
C ALA A 9 -9.48 21.81 -36.22
N GLY A 10 -9.95 21.21 -35.12
CA GLY A 10 -9.21 21.13 -33.87
C GLY A 10 -7.96 20.28 -34.08
N LEU A 11 -6.81 20.93 -34.24
CA LEU A 11 -5.51 20.28 -34.24
C LEU A 11 -5.23 19.73 -32.84
N LEU A 12 -5.57 18.45 -32.63
CA LEU A 12 -5.42 17.75 -31.36
C LEU A 12 -3.93 17.46 -31.07
N LEU A 13 -3.21 18.47 -30.58
CA LEU A 13 -1.88 18.30 -30.02
C LEU A 13 -2.00 17.76 -28.60
N LEU A 14 -2.05 16.44 -28.49
CA LEU A 14 -1.96 15.71 -27.23
C LEU A 14 -0.58 15.95 -26.60
N PHE A 15 -0.51 16.81 -25.59
CA PHE A 15 0.63 16.83 -24.68
C PHE A 15 0.45 15.70 -23.66
N SER A 16 0.79 14.49 -24.08
CA SER A 16 0.99 13.38 -23.15
C SER A 16 2.07 13.77 -22.14
N ILE A 17 1.78 13.61 -20.85
CA ILE A 17 2.80 13.70 -19.81
C ILE A 17 3.70 12.48 -19.95
N SER A 18 4.71 12.60 -20.81
CA SER A 18 5.84 11.67 -20.89
C SER A 18 6.57 11.74 -19.56
N ALA A 19 7.05 10.63 -19.02
CA ALA A 19 7.57 10.58 -17.66
C ALA A 19 9.06 10.12 -17.54
N THR A 20 9.66 10.15 -16.34
CA THR A 20 10.90 9.39 -16.06
C THR A 20 10.94 8.79 -14.65
N ALA A 21 10.94 7.45 -14.55
CA ALA A 21 11.59 6.74 -13.47
C ALA A 21 13.10 6.97 -13.59
N GLY A 22 13.83 6.58 -12.56
CA GLY A 22 15.20 7.00 -12.34
C GLY A 22 15.35 8.49 -12.00
N VAL A 23 14.31 9.35 -12.04
CA VAL A 23 14.50 10.81 -11.95
C VAL A 23 13.55 11.47 -10.94
N PHE A 24 14.11 12.41 -10.16
CA PHE A 24 13.38 13.20 -9.17
C PHE A 24 13.06 14.63 -9.65
N ILE A 25 11.99 15.20 -9.11
CA ILE A 25 11.50 16.56 -9.39
C ILE A 25 12.54 17.67 -9.13
N SER A 26 13.59 17.38 -8.37
CA SER A 26 14.65 18.33 -8.02
C SER A 26 15.99 18.11 -8.71
N ALA A 27 16.15 17.05 -9.49
CA ALA A 27 17.36 16.84 -10.28
C ALA A 27 17.53 17.96 -11.32
N ASN A 28 18.77 18.45 -11.44
CA ASN A 28 19.13 19.59 -12.30
C ASN A 28 20.66 19.54 -12.60
N PRO A 29 21.21 20.35 -13.52
CA PRO A 29 22.58 20.16 -14.00
C PRO A 29 23.66 20.30 -12.93
N SER A 30 23.44 21.12 -11.90
CA SER A 30 24.40 21.29 -10.79
C SER A 30 24.15 20.35 -9.61
N GLN A 31 23.01 19.66 -9.57
CA GLN A 31 22.68 18.66 -8.54
C GLN A 31 21.89 17.48 -9.16
N PRO A 32 22.51 16.64 -10.01
CA PRO A 32 21.84 15.50 -10.64
C PRO A 32 21.39 14.44 -9.62
N THR A 33 22.06 14.36 -8.48
CA THR A 33 21.76 13.43 -7.37
C THR A 33 20.63 13.90 -6.45
N ARG A 34 20.00 15.07 -6.69
CA ARG A 34 19.06 15.68 -5.73
C ARG A 34 17.73 14.93 -5.69
N ILE A 35 17.39 14.37 -4.53
CA ILE A 35 16.18 13.58 -4.31
C ILE A 35 15.04 14.47 -3.81
N THR A 36 13.80 14.17 -4.23
CA THR A 36 12.58 14.77 -3.69
C THR A 36 11.77 13.69 -2.96
N HIS A 37 11.37 13.96 -1.73
CA HIS A 37 10.58 13.04 -0.89
C HIS A 37 9.10 13.47 -0.82
N PRO A 38 8.17 12.52 -0.55
CA PRO A 38 6.75 12.81 -0.34
C PRO A 38 6.49 13.78 0.80
N MET A 39 5.32 14.42 0.76
CA MET A 39 4.82 15.25 1.86
C MET A 39 4.80 14.45 3.17
N GLY A 40 5.10 15.11 4.29
CA GLY A 40 5.13 14.48 5.61
C GLY A 40 6.45 13.80 5.97
N TYR A 41 7.36 13.55 5.02
CA TYR A 41 8.72 13.10 5.35
C TYR A 41 9.53 14.21 6.06
N THR A 42 10.12 13.89 7.20
CA THR A 42 10.82 14.86 8.06
C THR A 42 12.34 14.68 8.09
N GLY A 43 12.89 13.67 7.40
CA GLY A 43 14.27 13.24 7.59
C GLY A 43 14.44 12.23 8.73
N GLN A 44 13.37 11.52 9.08
CA GLN A 44 13.31 10.47 10.09
C GLN A 44 12.49 9.31 9.52
N GLY A 45 12.85 8.09 9.86
CA GLY A 45 12.28 6.89 9.28
C GLY A 45 10.87 6.53 9.76
N GLY A 46 10.40 5.36 9.34
CA GLY A 46 9.09 4.82 9.73
C GLY A 46 8.04 4.90 8.62
N VAL A 47 6.80 5.31 8.94
CA VAL A 47 5.68 5.32 7.98
C VAL A 47 5.23 6.74 7.67
N VAL A 48 5.50 7.18 6.43
CA VAL A 48 4.93 8.41 5.87
C VAL A 48 3.52 8.08 5.37
N THR A 49 2.50 8.55 6.07
CA THR A 49 1.11 8.39 5.64
C THR A 49 0.69 9.56 4.76
N LEU A 50 0.20 9.26 3.56
CA LEU A 50 -0.41 10.23 2.65
C LEU A 50 -1.91 9.97 2.57
N THR A 51 -2.73 10.91 3.06
CA THR A 51 -4.18 10.81 2.92
C THR A 51 -4.62 11.18 1.50
N VAL A 52 -5.59 10.44 0.97
CA VAL A 52 -6.10 10.60 -0.40
C VAL A 52 -7.61 10.72 -0.40
N SER A 53 -8.14 11.69 -1.13
CA SER A 53 -9.56 11.83 -1.44
C SER A 53 -9.76 12.19 -2.91
N PHE A 54 -10.99 12.06 -3.40
CA PHE A 54 -11.39 12.61 -4.70
C PHE A 54 -12.71 13.38 -4.60
N ASP A 55 -12.87 14.34 -5.50
CA ASP A 55 -14.12 15.08 -5.70
C ASP A 55 -15.03 14.30 -6.65
N ASP A 56 -16.25 13.99 -6.21
CA ASP A 56 -17.18 13.13 -6.96
C ASP A 56 -18.26 13.89 -7.75
N ALA A 57 -18.33 15.22 -7.60
CA ALA A 57 -19.40 16.05 -8.13
C ALA A 57 -19.55 16.00 -9.66
N GLU A 58 -18.44 15.89 -10.41
CA GLU A 58 -18.43 15.85 -11.87
C GLU A 58 -18.12 14.44 -12.42
N LEU A 59 -18.07 13.41 -11.56
CA LEU A 59 -17.83 12.02 -11.96
C LEU A 59 -19.13 11.32 -12.39
N SER A 60 -19.11 10.74 -13.59
CA SER A 60 -20.22 9.93 -14.11
C SER A 60 -20.36 8.57 -13.43
N ASP A 61 -19.26 8.01 -12.89
CA ASP A 61 -19.23 6.75 -12.14
C ASP A 61 -18.19 6.84 -10.99
N PRO A 62 -18.56 7.45 -9.85
CA PRO A 62 -17.64 7.63 -8.72
C PRO A 62 -17.33 6.32 -7.98
N ASP A 63 -18.17 5.28 -8.11
CA ASP A 63 -17.94 3.98 -7.47
C ASP A 63 -16.81 3.22 -8.19
N ARG A 64 -16.80 3.23 -9.52
CA ARG A 64 -15.69 2.66 -10.31
C ARG A 64 -14.41 3.47 -10.19
N PHE A 65 -14.53 4.80 -10.08
CA PHE A 65 -13.39 5.67 -9.79
C PHE A 65 -12.74 5.29 -8.46
N GLU A 66 -13.54 5.11 -7.40
CA GLU A 66 -13.06 4.71 -6.08
C GLU A 66 -12.36 3.35 -6.09
N ALA A 67 -12.95 2.34 -6.74
CA ALA A 67 -12.33 1.02 -6.86
C ALA A 67 -10.97 1.10 -7.60
N THR A 68 -10.92 1.82 -8.72
CA THR A 68 -9.68 2.03 -9.50
C THR A 68 -8.62 2.79 -8.70
N LEU A 69 -9.05 3.79 -7.91
CA LEU A 69 -8.20 4.54 -7.00
C LEU A 69 -7.60 3.63 -5.93
N ILE A 70 -8.41 2.88 -5.18
CA ILE A 70 -7.95 1.95 -4.14
C ILE A 70 -6.96 0.94 -4.73
N ASN A 71 -7.30 0.35 -5.88
CA ASN A 71 -6.42 -0.55 -6.61
C ASN A 71 -5.06 0.08 -6.97
N THR A 72 -5.04 1.38 -7.31
CA THR A 72 -3.82 2.16 -7.55
C THR A 72 -3.00 2.35 -6.27
N LEU A 73 -3.64 2.74 -5.17
CA LEU A 73 -2.97 3.00 -3.88
C LEU A 73 -2.26 1.73 -3.35
N ASN A 74 -2.89 0.57 -3.54
CA ASN A 74 -2.34 -0.73 -3.16
C ASN A 74 -1.02 -1.04 -3.89
N HIS A 75 -0.89 -0.69 -5.17
CA HIS A 75 0.35 -0.94 -5.93
C HIS A 75 1.55 -0.13 -5.43
N TYR A 76 1.35 1.12 -4.99
CA TYR A 76 2.45 1.93 -4.45
C TYR A 76 2.81 1.63 -3.00
N THR A 77 1.80 1.24 -2.21
CA THR A 77 1.98 0.91 -0.80
C THR A 77 2.82 -0.37 -0.68
N ARG A 78 2.50 -1.39 -1.48
CA ARG A 78 3.25 -2.65 -1.60
C ARG A 78 4.50 -2.56 -2.50
N LEU A 79 4.56 -1.52 -3.33
CA LEU A 79 5.61 -1.28 -4.32
C LEU A 79 5.80 -2.43 -5.33
N THR A 80 4.69 -3.11 -5.68
CA THR A 80 4.67 -4.23 -6.62
C THR A 80 5.03 -3.79 -8.04
N TRP A 81 6.01 -4.46 -8.65
CA TRP A 81 6.44 -4.22 -10.03
C TRP A 81 6.30 -5.47 -10.92
N SER A 82 6.39 -5.31 -12.23
CA SER A 82 6.27 -6.40 -13.21
C SER A 82 7.04 -6.11 -14.51
N ASN A 83 7.72 -7.12 -15.05
CA ASN A 83 8.33 -7.09 -16.39
C ASN A 83 7.36 -7.56 -17.50
N ASN A 84 6.11 -7.16 -17.36
CA ASN A 84 5.04 -7.28 -18.35
C ASN A 84 3.87 -6.42 -17.87
N ASN A 85 4.10 -5.11 -17.73
CA ASN A 85 3.17 -4.18 -17.09
C ASN A 85 2.42 -3.25 -18.07
N ALA A 86 2.76 -3.23 -19.37
CA ALA A 86 2.26 -2.26 -20.33
C ALA A 86 1.72 -2.95 -21.61
N GLN A 87 0.43 -3.27 -21.64
CA GLN A 87 -0.16 -4.15 -22.66
C GLN A 87 -1.20 -3.46 -23.54
N LEU A 88 -1.20 -3.79 -24.83
CA LEU A 88 -2.34 -3.56 -25.73
C LEU A 88 -3.57 -4.29 -25.20
N ASP A 89 -4.64 -3.56 -24.91
CA ASP A 89 -5.90 -4.11 -24.42
C ASP A 89 -7.02 -3.83 -25.42
N ALA A 90 -7.53 -4.91 -26.04
CA ALA A 90 -8.61 -4.85 -27.02
C ALA A 90 -9.96 -4.42 -26.41
N SER A 91 -10.10 -4.42 -25.08
CA SER A 91 -11.26 -3.84 -24.38
C SER A 91 -11.21 -2.31 -24.28
N LEU A 92 -10.08 -1.69 -24.64
CA LEU A 92 -9.84 -0.24 -24.61
C LEU A 92 -9.80 0.46 -25.99
N PRO A 93 -10.62 0.11 -27.00
CA PRO A 93 -10.38 0.53 -28.38
C PRO A 93 -10.29 2.07 -28.58
N PHE A 94 -10.94 2.85 -27.70
CA PHE A 94 -10.92 4.32 -27.70
C PHE A 94 -10.88 4.91 -26.28
N GLY A 95 -10.34 4.20 -25.30
CA GLY A 95 -10.29 4.62 -23.89
C GLY A 95 -8.88 4.92 -23.40
N HIS A 96 -8.79 5.66 -22.29
CA HIS A 96 -7.57 5.80 -21.50
C HIS A 96 -7.71 5.01 -20.20
N ASP A 97 -6.66 4.25 -19.83
CA ASP A 97 -6.60 3.55 -18.55
C ASP A 97 -6.41 4.56 -17.40
N LEU A 98 -7.47 4.75 -16.59
CA LEU A 98 -7.42 5.65 -15.44
C LEU A 98 -6.40 5.19 -14.41
N GLN A 99 -6.25 3.87 -14.19
CA GLN A 99 -5.31 3.34 -13.22
C GLN A 99 -3.88 3.72 -13.59
N ALA A 100 -3.55 3.66 -14.88
CA ALA A 100 -2.23 4.05 -15.36
C ALA A 100 -1.92 5.54 -15.21
N VAL A 101 -2.94 6.41 -15.36
CA VAL A 101 -2.82 7.86 -15.10
C VAL A 101 -2.69 8.14 -13.61
N LEU A 102 -3.52 7.51 -12.77
CA LEU A 102 -3.42 7.64 -11.31
C LEU A 102 -2.08 7.12 -10.79
N LEU A 103 -1.57 6.00 -11.33
CA LEU A 103 -0.24 5.49 -11.00
C LEU A 103 0.82 6.59 -11.27
N GLN A 104 0.83 7.21 -12.45
CA GLN A 104 1.80 8.28 -12.75
C GLN A 104 1.68 9.47 -11.76
N LEU A 105 0.45 9.86 -11.42
CA LEU A 105 0.18 10.96 -10.48
C LEU A 105 0.67 10.68 -9.05
N PHE A 106 0.58 9.43 -8.58
CA PHE A 106 1.11 9.02 -7.27
C PHE A 106 2.63 8.78 -7.26
N GLY A 107 3.25 8.57 -8.42
CA GLY A 107 4.69 8.69 -8.59
C GLY A 107 5.17 10.14 -8.38
N PHE A 108 4.48 11.11 -8.99
CA PHE A 108 4.76 12.54 -8.77
C PHE A 108 4.57 12.94 -7.29
N SER A 109 3.54 12.44 -6.60
CA SER A 109 3.33 12.73 -5.16
C SER A 109 4.37 12.10 -4.24
N GLN A 110 5.23 11.21 -4.74
CA GLN A 110 6.40 10.67 -4.05
C GLN A 110 7.73 11.32 -4.49
N GLY A 111 7.67 12.35 -5.35
CA GLY A 111 8.83 13.15 -5.75
C GLY A 111 9.51 12.72 -7.06
N LEU A 112 9.04 11.65 -7.71
CA LEU A 112 9.49 11.28 -9.07
C LEU A 112 9.03 12.32 -10.08
N THR A 113 9.70 12.45 -11.23
CA THR A 113 9.37 13.47 -12.24
C THR A 113 9.00 12.88 -13.60
N SER A 114 8.74 13.78 -14.54
CA SER A 114 8.37 13.46 -15.90
C SER A 114 9.41 13.91 -16.94
N SER A 115 9.51 13.22 -18.08
CA SER A 115 10.42 13.57 -19.17
C SER A 115 9.72 14.48 -20.18
N ALA A 116 10.41 15.48 -20.70
CA ALA A 116 9.96 16.24 -21.88
C ALA A 116 10.70 15.76 -23.15
N ASP A 117 11.35 14.59 -23.07
CA ASP A 117 12.56 14.32 -23.84
C ASP A 117 12.36 13.37 -25.03
N GLY A 118 11.13 12.97 -25.31
CA GLY A 118 10.78 12.24 -26.54
C GLY A 118 11.44 10.86 -26.61
N TYR A 119 11.22 10.04 -25.58
CA TYR A 119 11.77 8.69 -25.38
C TYR A 119 13.27 8.59 -25.06
N PHE A 120 14.03 9.68 -25.08
CA PHE A 120 15.40 9.70 -24.55
C PHE A 120 15.40 9.71 -23.01
N THR A 121 16.45 9.15 -22.41
CA THR A 121 16.67 9.21 -20.95
C THR A 121 16.87 10.67 -20.52
N VAL A 122 16.20 11.13 -19.46
CA VAL A 122 16.27 12.54 -19.07
C VAL A 122 17.67 12.94 -18.61
N ALA A 123 18.07 14.11 -19.09
CA ALA A 123 19.33 14.75 -18.73
C ALA A 123 19.19 16.27 -18.71
N GLY A 124 20.19 16.95 -18.17
CA GLY A 124 20.44 18.36 -18.36
C GLY A 124 21.30 18.62 -19.58
N ALA A 125 21.18 19.82 -20.14
CA ALA A 125 22.17 20.32 -21.09
C ALA A 125 23.55 20.39 -20.42
N GLY A 126 24.59 20.10 -21.22
CA GLY A 126 25.97 20.08 -20.75
C GLY A 126 26.61 21.47 -20.64
N ALA A 127 27.94 21.49 -20.77
CA ALA A 127 28.73 22.71 -20.84
C ALA A 127 28.50 23.50 -22.13
N ASP A 128 28.04 22.85 -23.21
CA ASP A 128 27.66 23.51 -24.46
C ASP A 128 26.29 24.23 -24.42
N GLY A 129 25.49 23.97 -23.39
CA GLY A 129 24.15 24.55 -23.18
C GLY A 129 23.05 23.97 -24.07
N MET A 130 23.28 22.85 -24.74
CA MET A 130 22.33 22.14 -25.61
C MET A 130 22.05 20.72 -25.10
N LEU A 131 20.95 20.11 -25.56
CA LEU A 131 20.60 18.72 -25.26
C LEU A 131 20.90 17.84 -26.46
N ASN A 132 21.79 16.87 -26.27
CA ASN A 132 22.28 15.97 -27.29
C ASN A 132 21.37 14.75 -27.39
N ARG A 133 20.38 14.78 -28.31
CA ARG A 133 19.38 13.71 -28.47
C ARG A 133 19.60 12.89 -29.74
N SER A 134 20.77 12.25 -29.84
CA SER A 134 21.10 11.36 -30.96
C SER A 134 21.04 9.89 -30.54
N LYS A 135 20.36 9.07 -31.33
CA LYS A 135 20.22 7.63 -31.10
C LYS A 135 21.55 6.90 -31.32
N GLY A 136 21.74 5.81 -30.60
CA GLY A 136 22.89 4.93 -30.77
C GLY A 136 22.82 4.06 -32.05
N PRO A 137 23.87 3.25 -32.29
CA PRO A 137 23.88 2.18 -33.30
C PRO A 137 22.62 1.29 -33.36
N ASP A 138 21.95 1.04 -32.22
CA ASP A 138 20.74 0.22 -32.16
C ASP A 138 19.47 0.92 -32.70
N SER A 139 19.57 2.23 -32.99
CA SER A 139 18.50 3.11 -33.50
C SER A 139 17.28 3.28 -32.58
N ARG A 140 17.44 3.04 -31.27
CA ARG A 140 16.44 3.29 -30.23
C ARG A 140 16.78 4.59 -29.49
N SER A 141 15.81 5.10 -28.75
CA SER A 141 15.99 6.24 -27.84
C SER A 141 15.83 5.69 -26.43
N GLY A 142 16.67 6.16 -25.51
CA GLY A 142 16.68 5.65 -24.14
C GLY A 142 17.45 4.35 -23.95
N SER A 143 18.20 3.92 -24.97
CA SER A 143 19.08 2.75 -24.93
C SER A 143 20.48 3.11 -24.42
N HIS A 144 21.25 2.09 -24.04
CA HIS A 144 22.56 2.26 -23.42
C HIS A 144 23.63 2.85 -24.35
N ASP A 145 23.35 2.94 -25.65
CA ASP A 145 24.25 3.39 -26.70
C ASP A 145 23.87 4.77 -27.28
N ASP A 146 22.88 5.45 -26.69
CA ASP A 146 22.51 6.82 -27.01
C ASP A 146 23.74 7.76 -26.99
N ILE A 147 23.81 8.65 -27.99
CA ILE A 147 24.88 9.63 -28.16
C ILE A 147 24.43 10.95 -27.52
N ARG A 148 24.89 11.14 -26.28
CA ARG A 148 24.45 12.21 -25.37
C ARG A 148 25.48 13.32 -25.12
N GLY A 149 26.58 13.34 -25.87
CA GLY A 149 27.56 14.43 -25.81
C GLY A 149 28.08 14.67 -24.39
N ASP A 150 27.83 15.88 -23.88
CA ASP A 150 28.13 16.34 -22.53
C ASP A 150 26.87 16.50 -21.63
N ASP A 151 25.73 15.94 -22.03
CA ASP A 151 24.48 15.95 -21.26
C ASP A 151 24.68 15.40 -19.83
N VAL A 152 24.18 16.13 -18.83
CA VAL A 152 24.25 15.73 -17.42
C VAL A 152 23.13 14.74 -17.10
N ASN A 153 23.46 13.46 -16.93
CA ASN A 153 22.48 12.43 -16.58
C ASN A 153 21.78 12.72 -15.24
N TYR A 154 20.46 12.61 -15.19
CA TYR A 154 19.67 12.65 -13.94
C TYR A 154 19.10 11.29 -13.55
N PHE A 155 19.24 10.28 -14.41
CA PHE A 155 18.60 8.99 -14.28
C PHE A 155 19.43 8.05 -13.40
N TRP A 156 18.86 7.60 -12.28
CA TRP A 156 19.43 6.62 -11.37
C TRP A 156 19.35 5.21 -11.96
N PHE A 157 20.49 4.57 -12.18
CA PHE A 157 20.61 3.22 -12.73
C PHE A 157 21.41 2.28 -11.81
N GLU A 158 21.24 0.97 -11.97
CA GLU A 158 22.03 -0.05 -11.24
C GLU A 158 23.49 -0.06 -11.71
N ARG A 159 24.42 0.22 -10.79
CA ARG A 159 25.87 0.28 -11.01
C ARG A 159 26.37 -1.01 -11.67
N GLY A 160 27.14 -0.90 -12.74
CA GLY A 160 27.73 -2.03 -13.45
C GLY A 160 26.74 -2.90 -14.24
N ARG A 161 25.45 -2.51 -14.36
CA ARG A 161 24.45 -3.27 -15.12
C ARG A 161 23.63 -2.46 -16.12
N ASN A 162 23.18 -1.26 -15.77
CA ASN A 162 22.36 -0.39 -16.63
C ASN A 162 21.10 -1.09 -17.23
N ASN A 163 20.42 -1.93 -16.45
CA ASN A 163 19.20 -2.62 -16.88
C ASN A 163 17.99 -2.10 -16.10
N PRO A 164 17.12 -1.26 -16.72
CA PRO A 164 15.97 -0.67 -16.03
C PRO A 164 14.81 -1.67 -15.84
N PHE A 165 14.92 -2.88 -16.38
CA PHE A 165 13.98 -3.99 -16.17
C PHE A 165 14.45 -4.98 -15.10
N ALA A 166 15.48 -4.63 -14.33
CA ALA A 166 15.95 -5.43 -13.20
C ALA A 166 15.71 -4.69 -11.88
N ALA A 167 15.31 -5.42 -10.84
CA ALA A 167 15.32 -4.93 -9.47
C ALA A 167 16.52 -5.55 -8.73
N PRO A 168 17.52 -4.77 -8.29
CA PRO A 168 18.56 -5.27 -7.39
C PRO A 168 17.96 -5.57 -6.00
N GLU A 169 18.62 -6.46 -5.25
CA GLU A 169 18.16 -6.87 -3.91
C GLU A 169 18.10 -5.68 -2.94
N ILE A 170 19.03 -4.74 -3.06
CA ILE A 170 19.02 -3.43 -2.41
C ILE A 170 19.02 -2.37 -3.51
N ALA A 171 18.26 -1.30 -3.33
CA ALA A 171 18.21 -0.16 -4.24
C ALA A 171 18.40 1.11 -3.41
N ASP A 172 19.65 1.52 -3.27
CA ASP A 172 20.15 2.63 -2.46
C ASP A 172 21.37 3.26 -3.16
N SER A 173 22.05 4.24 -2.56
CA SER A 173 23.21 4.90 -3.19
C SER A 173 24.46 4.02 -3.30
N SER A 174 24.52 2.86 -2.63
CA SER A 174 25.62 1.89 -2.77
C SER A 174 25.48 1.03 -4.04
N THR A 175 24.24 0.85 -4.50
CA THR A 175 23.84 -0.04 -5.61
C THR A 175 23.38 0.74 -6.85
N MET A 176 22.79 1.93 -6.67
CA MET A 176 22.34 2.83 -7.72
C MET A 176 23.33 3.98 -7.92
N SER A 177 23.30 4.62 -9.09
CA SER A 177 24.05 5.86 -9.38
C SER A 177 23.40 6.67 -10.51
N VAL A 178 23.63 7.99 -10.53
CA VAL A 178 23.42 8.85 -11.73
C VAL A 178 24.72 9.07 -12.51
N ASP A 179 25.87 8.76 -11.90
CA ASP A 179 27.18 9.03 -12.48
C ASP A 179 27.55 7.95 -13.51
N LEU A 180 27.64 8.37 -14.77
CA LEU A 180 27.87 7.54 -15.96
C LEU A 180 29.18 6.73 -15.88
N GLU A 181 30.16 7.12 -15.06
CA GLU A 181 31.37 6.31 -14.83
C GLU A 181 31.06 4.94 -14.19
N HIS A 182 29.89 4.79 -13.55
CA HIS A 182 29.42 3.52 -12.99
C HIS A 182 28.70 2.62 -14.01
N LEU A 183 28.61 3.01 -15.28
CA LEU A 183 28.05 2.15 -16.33
C LEU A 183 29.01 1.00 -16.70
N PRO A 184 28.49 -0.11 -17.27
CA PRO A 184 29.30 -1.05 -18.03
C PRO A 184 30.13 -0.33 -19.11
N SER A 185 31.38 -0.74 -19.32
CA SER A 185 32.32 -0.05 -20.23
C SER A 185 31.92 -0.01 -21.71
N SER A 186 30.85 -0.71 -22.10
CA SER A 186 30.25 -0.70 -23.43
C SER A 186 29.03 0.22 -23.57
N HIS A 187 28.62 0.90 -22.50
CA HIS A 187 27.44 1.77 -22.46
C HIS A 187 27.88 3.24 -22.42
N SER A 188 27.31 4.08 -23.28
CA SER A 188 27.55 5.52 -23.32
C SER A 188 26.57 6.31 -22.45
N PHE A 189 25.39 5.75 -22.15
CA PHE A 189 24.39 6.44 -21.32
C PHE A 189 23.50 5.49 -20.51
N ALA A 190 22.77 6.07 -19.55
CA ALA A 190 21.78 5.36 -18.75
C ALA A 190 20.56 4.95 -19.60
N SER A 191 20.14 3.69 -19.49
CA SER A 191 18.96 3.14 -20.17
C SER A 191 17.70 3.33 -19.36
N ASN A 192 16.59 3.70 -19.99
CA ASN A 192 15.28 3.84 -19.33
C ASN A 192 14.30 2.72 -19.70
N ALA A 193 13.32 2.45 -18.83
CA ALA A 193 12.31 1.44 -19.06
C ALA A 193 11.19 1.91 -20.03
N ASN A 194 11.49 2.06 -21.32
CA ASN A 194 10.46 2.31 -22.35
C ASN A 194 10.13 1.07 -23.21
N GLU A 195 8.99 1.08 -23.90
CA GLU A 195 8.51 -0.09 -24.67
C GLU A 195 9.50 -0.50 -25.79
N SER A 196 10.14 0.48 -26.44
CA SER A 196 11.12 0.25 -27.51
C SER A 196 12.39 -0.43 -26.99
N VAL A 197 12.90 -0.01 -25.83
CA VAL A 197 14.07 -0.62 -25.17
C VAL A 197 13.70 -1.99 -24.59
N SER A 198 12.51 -2.16 -24.01
CA SER A 198 11.99 -3.46 -23.53
C SER A 198 11.97 -4.49 -24.66
N ARG A 199 11.24 -4.19 -25.75
CA ARG A 199 11.07 -5.09 -26.90
C ARG A 199 12.35 -5.29 -27.69
N GLY A 200 13.20 -4.25 -27.77
CA GLY A 200 14.40 -4.23 -28.59
C GLY A 200 15.65 -4.81 -27.94
N GLY A 201 15.79 -4.66 -26.63
CA GLY A 201 16.95 -5.11 -25.86
C GLY A 201 16.89 -6.57 -25.38
N GLY A 202 15.80 -7.30 -25.69
CA GLY A 202 15.62 -8.69 -25.29
C GLY A 202 15.20 -8.89 -23.83
N TYR A 203 14.73 -7.84 -23.16
CA TYR A 203 14.37 -7.83 -21.73
C TYR A 203 12.99 -8.42 -21.40
N GLY A 204 12.30 -8.99 -22.40
CA GLY A 204 10.89 -9.38 -22.31
C GLY A 204 9.99 -8.42 -23.09
N GLN A 205 8.79 -8.88 -23.43
CA GLN A 205 7.83 -8.06 -24.18
C GLN A 205 7.03 -7.17 -23.21
N TYR A 206 6.63 -5.98 -23.67
CA TYR A 206 5.57 -5.18 -23.05
C TYR A 206 5.81 -4.72 -21.61
N THR A 207 7.02 -4.21 -21.33
CA THR A 207 7.32 -3.45 -20.09
C THR A 207 7.60 -1.99 -20.38
N SER A 208 7.04 -1.11 -19.56
CA SER A 208 7.31 0.32 -19.54
C SER A 208 7.17 0.86 -18.13
N SER A 209 8.10 1.68 -17.67
CA SER A 209 7.93 2.48 -16.47
C SER A 209 6.63 3.29 -16.53
N VAL A 210 5.88 3.26 -15.43
CA VAL A 210 4.70 4.13 -15.22
C VAL A 210 5.09 5.58 -15.38
N MET A 211 6.20 5.90 -14.74
CA MET A 211 6.91 7.12 -14.92
C MET A 211 7.73 7.08 -16.21
N PHE A 212 7.31 6.55 -17.35
CA PHE A 212 8.05 6.82 -18.59
C PHE A 212 7.17 7.05 -19.79
N ASP A 213 6.55 6.00 -20.29
CA ASP A 213 5.98 6.06 -21.63
C ASP A 213 4.67 6.86 -21.61
N PRO A 214 4.47 7.84 -22.52
CA PRO A 214 3.16 8.47 -22.69
C PRO A 214 2.10 7.40 -22.98
N LEU A 215 1.09 7.26 -22.12
CA LEU A 215 0.05 6.23 -22.27
C LEU A 215 -0.67 6.36 -23.61
N PRO A 216 -0.47 5.42 -24.55
CA PRO A 216 -1.23 5.43 -25.78
C PRO A 216 -2.67 5.04 -25.48
N ASN A 217 -3.62 5.59 -26.24
CA ASN A 217 -4.97 5.07 -26.28
C ASN A 217 -4.90 3.56 -26.56
N ASN A 218 -5.77 2.76 -25.96
CA ASN A 218 -5.80 1.30 -26.03
C ASN A 218 -4.71 0.50 -25.31
N PHE A 219 -3.85 1.13 -24.51
CA PHE A 219 -2.94 0.43 -23.60
C PHE A 219 -3.43 0.47 -22.15
N THR A 220 -3.19 -0.64 -21.43
CA THR A 220 -3.23 -0.70 -19.97
C THR A 220 -1.84 -0.59 -19.39
N ARG A 221 -1.70 0.05 -18.22
CA ARG A 221 -0.46 -0.02 -17.44
C ARG A 221 -0.74 0.03 -15.95
N ARG A 222 -0.96 -1.15 -15.36
CA ARG A 222 -1.58 -1.33 -14.04
C ARG A 222 -0.61 -1.68 -12.92
N ARG A 223 0.69 -1.80 -13.20
CA ARG A 223 1.75 -2.08 -12.22
C ARG A 223 2.98 -1.22 -12.51
N LEU A 224 3.83 -1.05 -11.50
CA LEU A 224 5.14 -0.42 -11.67
C LEU A 224 6.06 -1.28 -12.57
N ALA A 225 7.02 -0.67 -13.25
CA ALA A 225 8.21 -1.38 -13.72
C ALA A 225 9.27 -1.44 -12.61
N ALA A 226 10.30 -2.27 -12.79
CA ALA A 226 11.42 -2.35 -11.85
C ALA A 226 12.06 -0.97 -11.61
N ASP A 227 12.25 -0.19 -12.68
CA ASP A 227 12.73 1.20 -12.66
C ASP A 227 11.97 2.12 -11.69
N ASP A 228 10.64 2.18 -11.78
CA ASP A 228 9.80 2.99 -10.89
C ASP A 228 9.99 2.57 -9.42
N ALA A 229 9.99 1.24 -9.17
CA ALA A 229 10.11 0.67 -7.84
C ALA A 229 11.51 0.92 -7.24
N ASN A 230 12.58 0.70 -8.00
CA ASN A 230 13.96 0.93 -7.56
C ASN A 230 14.21 2.40 -7.21
N THR A 231 13.68 3.32 -8.03
CA THR A 231 13.81 4.76 -7.79
C THR A 231 13.11 5.17 -6.50
N LEU A 232 11.94 4.59 -6.23
CA LEU A 232 11.23 4.80 -4.95
C LEU A 232 11.91 4.13 -3.77
N ARG A 233 12.57 2.97 -3.95
CA ARG A 233 13.38 2.33 -2.89
C ARG A 233 14.58 3.18 -2.52
N LEU A 234 15.27 3.75 -3.51
CA LEU A 234 16.34 4.72 -3.30
C LEU A 234 15.82 5.95 -2.55
N ALA A 235 14.67 6.50 -2.96
CA ALA A 235 14.05 7.62 -2.24
C ALA A 235 13.67 7.26 -0.80
N ARG A 236 13.24 6.00 -0.58
CA ARG A 236 12.84 5.45 0.71
C ARG A 236 14.02 5.11 1.62
N SER A 237 15.25 5.00 1.10
CA SER A 237 16.51 4.90 1.87
C SER A 237 16.98 6.23 2.51
N GLY A 238 16.02 7.07 2.91
CA GLY A 238 16.30 8.29 3.67
C GLY A 238 17.04 9.42 2.96
N ILE A 239 17.59 10.32 3.78
CA ILE A 239 18.48 11.44 3.41
C ILE A 239 19.89 10.93 3.15
N ASP A 240 20.38 9.95 3.91
CA ASP A 240 21.72 9.38 3.73
C ASP A 240 21.83 8.48 2.48
N ARG A 241 20.69 7.98 1.98
CA ARG A 241 20.55 7.15 0.78
C ARG A 241 21.20 5.78 0.96
N ILE A 242 21.19 5.22 2.17
CA ILE A 242 21.72 3.89 2.48
C ILE A 242 20.58 3.08 3.09
N ALA A 243 20.29 1.90 2.55
CA ALA A 243 19.16 1.12 3.06
C ALA A 243 19.46 0.52 4.45
N ASN A 244 18.41 0.39 5.27
CA ASN A 244 18.39 -0.13 6.64
C ASN A 244 19.04 0.81 7.68
N THR A 245 18.89 2.13 7.51
CA THR A 245 19.33 3.18 8.44
C THR A 245 18.15 3.78 9.22
N GLU A 246 18.39 4.80 10.07
CA GLU A 246 17.35 5.39 10.93
C GLU A 246 16.35 6.30 10.20
N ASP A 247 16.68 6.75 9.00
CA ASP A 247 15.88 7.65 8.16
C ASP A 247 15.15 6.95 7.00
N ASP A 248 15.27 5.61 6.91
CA ASP A 248 14.49 4.69 6.07
C ASP A 248 12.98 4.81 6.32
N TYR A 249 12.18 5.01 5.27
CA TYR A 249 10.72 5.10 5.41
C TYR A 249 9.93 4.28 4.38
N ARG A 250 8.73 3.85 4.77
CA ARG A 250 7.69 3.31 3.89
C ARG A 250 6.61 4.37 3.68
N VAL A 251 6.03 4.41 2.48
CA VAL A 251 4.86 5.25 2.18
C VAL A 251 3.60 4.41 2.30
N ARG A 252 2.62 4.86 3.09
CA ARG A 252 1.28 4.29 3.15
C ARG A 252 0.30 5.32 2.60
N PHE A 253 -0.41 4.97 1.53
CA PHE A 253 -1.55 5.76 1.09
C PHE A 253 -2.80 5.35 1.88
N ASN A 254 -3.56 6.33 2.35
CA ASN A 254 -4.78 6.11 3.12
C ASN A 254 -5.96 6.82 2.44
N PHE A 255 -6.88 6.07 1.83
CA PHE A 255 -8.08 6.65 1.26
C PHE A 255 -9.05 7.05 2.38
N VAL A 256 -9.35 8.34 2.49
CA VAL A 256 -10.19 8.90 3.57
C VAL A 256 -11.66 9.11 3.16
N GLY A 257 -12.03 8.75 1.92
CA GLY A 257 -13.38 8.90 1.40
C GLY A 257 -13.56 10.08 0.43
N ARG A 258 -14.75 10.18 -0.17
CA ARG A 258 -15.11 11.20 -1.17
C ARG A 258 -15.27 12.58 -0.53
N ASN A 259 -14.85 13.62 -1.25
CA ASN A 259 -14.94 15.04 -0.88
C ASN A 259 -14.27 15.42 0.47
N GLN A 260 -13.48 14.54 1.08
CA GLN A 260 -12.83 14.79 2.37
C GLN A 260 -11.57 15.66 2.22
N PRO A 261 -11.18 16.41 3.28
CA PRO A 261 -9.83 16.97 3.38
C PRO A 261 -8.77 15.85 3.33
N ALA A 262 -7.75 16.02 2.51
CA ALA A 262 -6.67 15.05 2.31
C ALA A 262 -5.39 15.77 1.84
N ASP A 263 -4.23 15.12 2.02
CA ASP A 263 -2.92 15.60 1.53
C ASP A 263 -2.88 15.60 0.00
N ILE A 264 -3.56 14.63 -0.62
CA ILE A 264 -3.76 14.50 -2.06
C ILE A 264 -5.26 14.45 -2.33
N ARG A 265 -5.82 15.57 -2.78
CA ARG A 265 -7.21 15.66 -3.25
C ARG A 265 -7.22 15.67 -4.78
N ILE A 266 -7.78 14.61 -5.37
CA ILE A 266 -7.96 14.48 -6.82
C ILE A 266 -9.24 15.21 -7.23
N ARG A 267 -9.13 16.09 -8.22
CA ARG A 267 -10.29 16.77 -8.82
C ARG A 267 -10.59 16.24 -10.21
N THR A 268 -11.85 16.08 -10.55
CA THR A 268 -12.30 16.07 -11.94
C THR A 268 -12.59 17.49 -12.38
N ALA A 269 -12.05 17.89 -13.52
CA ALA A 269 -12.26 19.20 -14.12
C ALA A 269 -11.95 19.14 -15.61
N SER A 270 -12.40 20.13 -16.39
CA SER A 270 -11.80 20.39 -17.69
C SER A 270 -10.37 20.94 -17.54
N ILE A 271 -9.41 20.31 -18.21
CA ILE A 271 -7.97 20.56 -18.17
C ILE A 271 -7.48 20.77 -19.61
N ASP A 272 -7.36 22.04 -20.01
CA ASP A 272 -6.99 22.45 -21.39
C ASP A 272 -5.92 21.56 -22.05
N ASN A 273 -6.36 20.69 -22.97
CA ASN A 273 -5.52 19.81 -23.80
C ASN A 273 -4.62 18.80 -23.06
N ALA A 274 -4.98 18.39 -21.83
CA ALA A 274 -4.26 17.34 -21.10
C ALA A 274 -5.22 16.38 -20.38
N ILE A 275 -4.86 15.10 -20.28
CA ILE A 275 -5.68 14.07 -19.59
C ILE A 275 -5.59 14.18 -18.05
N SER A 276 -4.56 14.85 -17.53
CA SER A 276 -4.37 15.11 -16.11
C SER A 276 -3.47 16.33 -15.89
N ARG A 277 -3.45 16.83 -14.65
CA ARG A 277 -2.56 17.91 -14.21
C ARG A 277 -2.05 17.61 -12.80
N PHE A 278 -0.73 17.61 -12.66
CA PHE A 278 -0.07 17.62 -11.35
C PHE A 278 0.49 19.01 -11.08
N SER A 279 0.40 19.49 -9.84
CA SER A 279 1.01 20.75 -9.42
C SER A 279 1.44 20.63 -7.96
N TYR A 280 2.61 21.17 -7.64
CA TYR A 280 3.22 21.00 -6.33
C TYR A 280 3.96 22.25 -5.87
N SER A 281 4.23 22.32 -4.57
CA SER A 281 5.31 23.12 -4.02
C SER A 281 6.28 22.22 -3.25
N LYS A 282 7.54 22.65 -3.14
CA LYS A 282 8.59 21.93 -2.43
C LYS A 282 9.43 22.88 -1.59
N ARG A 283 10.08 22.34 -0.56
CA ARG A 283 11.12 23.03 0.21
C ARG A 283 12.35 22.16 0.35
N GLN A 284 13.49 22.79 0.59
CA GLN A 284 14.69 22.08 0.98
C GLN A 284 14.53 21.45 2.37
N LEU A 285 15.02 20.22 2.50
CA LEU A 285 15.09 19.46 3.74
C LEU A 285 16.56 19.28 4.17
N ALA A 286 17.45 18.97 3.22
CA ALA A 286 18.90 18.91 3.39
C ALA A 286 19.63 19.35 2.09
N ALA A 287 20.97 19.33 2.07
CA ALA A 287 21.78 19.89 0.98
C ALA A 287 21.34 19.43 -0.42
N ASP A 288 21.19 18.12 -0.62
CA ASP A 288 20.74 17.49 -1.86
C ASP A 288 19.39 16.77 -1.69
N THR A 289 18.53 17.33 -0.84
CA THR A 289 17.24 16.71 -0.48
C THR A 289 16.13 17.75 -0.36
N ASP A 290 15.03 17.55 -1.11
CA ASP A 290 13.79 18.32 -0.98
C ASP A 290 12.64 17.46 -0.46
N VAL A 291 11.62 18.12 0.05
CA VAL A 291 10.33 17.51 0.41
C VAL A 291 9.18 18.29 -0.22
N LEU A 292 8.17 17.56 -0.72
CA LEU A 292 6.92 18.18 -1.18
C LEU A 292 6.17 18.82 0.00
N VAL A 293 5.61 20.01 -0.22
CA VAL A 293 4.90 20.81 0.81
C VAL A 293 3.42 20.93 0.51
N SER A 294 3.05 20.96 -0.76
CA SER A 294 1.67 20.86 -1.22
C SER A 294 1.62 20.10 -2.54
N VAL A 295 0.50 19.39 -2.76
CA VAL A 295 0.19 18.67 -3.99
C VAL A 295 -1.24 19.01 -4.39
N THR A 296 -1.47 19.22 -5.68
CA THR A 296 -2.79 19.35 -6.31
C THR A 296 -2.82 18.42 -7.51
N VAL A 297 -3.86 17.58 -7.58
CA VAL A 297 -4.07 16.63 -8.67
C VAL A 297 -5.41 16.92 -9.33
N ALA A 298 -5.42 16.92 -10.66
CA ALA A 298 -6.65 16.90 -11.43
C ALA A 298 -6.57 15.88 -12.58
N VAL A 299 -7.71 15.30 -12.95
CA VAL A 299 -7.91 14.46 -14.14
C VAL A 299 -9.02 15.05 -15.01
N GLU A 300 -8.91 14.90 -16.33
CA GLU A 300 -9.88 15.46 -17.28
C GLU A 300 -11.24 14.76 -17.16
N GLU A 301 -12.31 15.55 -17.00
CA GLU A 301 -13.68 15.04 -16.85
C GLU A 301 -14.26 14.49 -18.18
N ASN A 302 -13.84 15.03 -19.33
CA ASN A 302 -14.37 14.67 -20.65
C ASN A 302 -13.58 13.53 -21.36
N VAL A 303 -12.74 12.81 -20.63
CA VAL A 303 -12.01 11.64 -21.14
C VAL A 303 -12.85 10.37 -20.98
N ASN A 304 -12.81 9.50 -22.01
CA ASN A 304 -13.37 8.16 -21.96
C ASN A 304 -12.48 7.25 -21.08
N TRP A 305 -12.67 7.35 -19.76
CA TRP A 305 -11.94 6.57 -18.78
C TRP A 305 -12.36 5.11 -18.77
N TYR A 306 -11.37 4.22 -18.79
CA TYR A 306 -11.53 2.86 -18.33
C TYR A 306 -11.13 2.73 -16.87
N TYR A 307 -11.89 1.92 -16.14
CA TYR A 307 -11.76 1.68 -14.71
C TYR A 307 -11.37 0.23 -14.48
N ASP A 308 -10.23 -0.01 -13.83
CA ASP A 308 -9.93 -1.37 -13.33
C ASP A 308 -10.52 -1.55 -11.94
N THR A 309 -11.66 -2.24 -11.89
CA THR A 309 -12.43 -2.49 -10.67
C THR A 309 -12.12 -3.84 -10.02
N GLU A 310 -11.30 -4.69 -10.65
CA GLU A 310 -10.92 -5.98 -10.07
C GLU A 310 -10.01 -5.77 -8.86
N PRO A 311 -10.33 -6.29 -7.66
CA PRO A 311 -9.54 -6.04 -6.46
C PRO A 311 -8.08 -6.46 -6.64
N THR A 312 -7.14 -5.53 -6.50
CA THR A 312 -5.69 -5.84 -6.60
C THR A 312 -5.10 -6.32 -5.28
N ASN A 313 -5.88 -6.34 -4.20
CA ASN A 313 -5.50 -6.83 -2.88
C ASN A 313 -6.65 -7.63 -2.27
N THR A 314 -6.33 -8.78 -1.66
CA THR A 314 -7.28 -9.67 -0.99
C THR A 314 -6.93 -9.82 0.48
N ALA A 315 -7.93 -10.00 1.34
CA ALA A 315 -7.67 -10.23 2.76
C ALA A 315 -6.86 -11.53 2.96
N PRO A 316 -5.92 -11.57 3.92
CA PRO A 316 -5.06 -12.73 4.13
C PRO A 316 -5.88 -13.96 4.54
N GLN A 317 -5.52 -15.13 4.01
CA GLN A 317 -6.27 -16.37 4.24
C GLN A 317 -5.67 -17.18 5.39
N ILE A 318 -6.30 -17.10 6.56
CA ILE A 318 -6.01 -17.91 7.74
C ILE A 318 -6.40 -19.37 7.48
N THR A 319 -5.45 -20.25 7.70
CA THR A 319 -5.61 -21.70 7.67
C THR A 319 -5.15 -22.30 9.00
N ILE A 320 -5.84 -23.35 9.46
CA ILE A 320 -5.38 -24.16 10.58
C ILE A 320 -4.35 -25.15 10.01
N ALA A 321 -3.09 -25.00 10.41
CA ALA A 321 -1.98 -25.83 9.96
C ALA A 321 -1.86 -27.10 10.82
N ASP A 322 -2.03 -26.96 12.14
CA ASP A 322 -2.18 -28.08 13.09
C ASP A 322 -3.11 -27.69 14.25
N ASP A 323 -3.71 -28.68 14.89
CA ASP A 323 -4.57 -28.53 16.05
C ASP A 323 -4.33 -29.72 16.99
N SER A 324 -3.56 -29.47 18.05
CA SER A 324 -3.24 -30.48 19.06
C SER A 324 -4.46 -31.03 19.82
N GLY A 325 -5.63 -30.39 19.68
CA GLY A 325 -6.81 -30.66 20.48
C GLY A 325 -6.61 -30.26 21.95
N LEU A 326 -7.63 -30.51 22.77
CA LEU A 326 -7.48 -30.37 24.21
C LEU A 326 -6.69 -31.56 24.75
N ASN A 327 -5.64 -31.33 25.54
CA ASN A 327 -4.94 -32.39 26.26
C ASN A 327 -5.69 -32.75 27.57
N PRO A 328 -6.41 -33.89 27.65
CA PRO A 328 -7.25 -34.22 28.81
C PRO A 328 -6.44 -34.75 30.01
N GLN A 329 -5.12 -34.93 29.88
CA GLN A 329 -4.25 -35.43 30.96
C GLN A 329 -3.40 -34.35 31.63
N ALA A 330 -3.49 -33.10 31.15
CA ALA A 330 -2.84 -31.97 31.80
C ALA A 330 -3.68 -31.43 32.97
N ALA A 331 -3.02 -30.95 34.04
CA ALA A 331 -3.69 -30.31 35.18
C ALA A 331 -4.35 -28.94 34.83
N GLN A 332 -4.14 -28.46 33.61
CA GLN A 332 -4.85 -27.36 32.99
C GLN A 332 -5.17 -27.79 31.56
N LEU A 333 -6.41 -27.59 31.12
CA LEU A 333 -6.87 -27.93 29.77
C LEU A 333 -6.35 -26.90 28.77
N VAL A 334 -5.15 -27.18 28.25
CA VAL A 334 -4.50 -26.41 27.19
C VAL A 334 -4.88 -27.01 25.83
N ARG A 335 -5.23 -26.14 24.88
CA ARG A 335 -5.20 -26.45 23.43
C ARG A 335 -4.24 -25.50 22.75
N THR A 336 -3.44 -26.04 21.86
CA THR A 336 -2.52 -25.30 21.00
C THR A 336 -2.91 -25.52 19.54
N ILE A 337 -3.09 -24.43 18.80
CA ILE A 337 -3.51 -24.42 17.40
C ILE A 337 -2.49 -23.61 16.62
N ASP A 338 -1.86 -24.23 15.63
CA ASP A 338 -0.95 -23.54 14.72
C ASP A 338 -1.74 -23.00 13.55
N LEU A 339 -1.66 -21.69 13.36
CA LEU A 339 -2.36 -20.95 12.31
C LEU A 339 -1.33 -20.40 11.32
N THR A 340 -1.65 -20.46 10.03
CA THR A 340 -0.86 -19.83 8.96
C THR A 340 -1.77 -18.90 8.16
N ALA A 341 -1.36 -17.66 7.97
CA ALA A 341 -1.99 -16.75 7.02
C ALA A 341 -1.25 -16.83 5.68
N VAL A 342 -1.98 -17.06 4.59
CA VAL A 342 -1.47 -16.85 3.24
C VAL A 342 -2.08 -15.58 2.69
N ASP A 343 -1.26 -14.54 2.66
CA ASP A 343 -1.47 -13.37 1.80
C ASP A 343 -0.98 -13.76 0.39
N LEU A 344 -1.83 -13.63 -0.63
CA LEU A 344 -1.46 -14.04 -2.01
C LEU A 344 -0.57 -13.00 -2.69
N GLU A 345 -0.48 -11.81 -2.09
CA GLU A 345 0.22 -10.64 -2.57
C GLU A 345 1.54 -10.40 -1.82
N LEU A 346 1.80 -11.21 -0.78
CA LEU A 346 3.03 -11.32 0.01
C LEU A 346 3.32 -10.11 0.92
N ASP A 347 2.28 -9.44 1.40
CA ASP A 347 2.39 -8.35 2.38
C ASP A 347 2.66 -8.86 3.81
N ASP A 348 3.13 -7.93 4.68
CA ASP A 348 3.30 -8.18 6.12
C ASP A 348 1.92 -8.40 6.78
N VAL A 349 1.68 -9.61 7.32
CA VAL A 349 0.44 -9.94 8.05
C VAL A 349 0.59 -9.65 9.55
N SER A 350 -0.30 -8.80 10.06
CA SER A 350 -0.48 -8.55 11.50
C SER A 350 -1.59 -9.43 12.07
N TRP A 351 -1.49 -9.78 13.36
CA TRP A 351 -2.41 -10.70 14.02
C TRP A 351 -3.00 -10.11 15.30
N ALA A 352 -4.28 -10.35 15.52
CA ALA A 352 -4.97 -10.05 16.77
C ALA A 352 -5.83 -11.24 17.20
N VAL A 353 -5.93 -11.47 18.52
CA VAL A 353 -6.87 -12.41 19.12
C VAL A 353 -7.86 -11.64 19.99
N SER A 354 -9.12 -12.04 19.94
CA SER A 354 -10.14 -11.58 20.87
C SER A 354 -11.01 -12.76 21.31
N SER A 355 -11.49 -12.70 22.55
CA SER A 355 -12.54 -13.59 23.02
C SER A 355 -13.54 -12.77 23.81
N GLN A 356 -14.82 -13.16 23.78
CA GLN A 356 -15.87 -12.41 24.50
C GLN A 356 -15.85 -12.62 26.01
N VAL A 357 -15.03 -13.55 26.53
CA VAL A 357 -15.12 -14.06 27.91
C VAL A 357 -13.77 -14.18 28.61
N MET A 358 -12.65 -14.27 27.88
CA MET A 358 -11.30 -14.51 28.42
C MET A 358 -10.34 -13.40 27.97
N SER A 359 -10.24 -12.32 28.74
CA SER A 359 -9.26 -11.26 28.52
C SER A 359 -7.82 -11.63 28.91
N GLU A 360 -7.63 -12.77 29.59
CA GLU A 360 -6.35 -13.14 30.23
C GLU A 360 -5.85 -14.57 29.90
N ALA A 361 -6.63 -15.41 29.19
CA ALA A 361 -6.34 -16.84 29.06
C ALA A 361 -6.04 -17.35 27.62
N ALA A 362 -6.00 -16.45 26.63
CA ALA A 362 -5.61 -16.76 25.26
C ALA A 362 -4.43 -15.88 24.86
N SER A 363 -3.33 -16.51 24.43
CA SER A 363 -2.11 -15.85 23.97
C SER A 363 -1.78 -16.31 22.55
N LEU A 364 -1.48 -15.36 21.67
CA LEU A 364 -0.77 -15.63 20.44
C LEU A 364 0.73 -15.61 20.75
N ASP A 365 1.42 -16.71 20.47
CA ASP A 365 2.87 -16.69 20.32
C ASP A 365 3.18 -16.49 18.83
N LEU A 366 3.99 -15.47 18.53
CA LEU A 366 4.38 -15.15 17.16
C LEU A 366 5.57 -16.03 16.80
N SER A 367 5.33 -17.13 16.10
CA SER A 367 6.40 -17.83 15.39
C SER A 367 6.87 -16.98 14.20
N THR A 368 8.07 -17.24 13.69
CA THR A 368 8.71 -16.37 12.70
C THR A 368 7.98 -16.40 11.35
N GLY A 369 7.34 -15.29 10.96
CA GLY A 369 6.71 -15.09 9.65
C GLY A 369 5.18 -15.04 9.72
N ASN A 370 4.51 -15.49 8.66
CA ASN A 370 3.03 -15.50 8.57
C ASN A 370 2.39 -16.67 9.36
N GLN A 371 3.02 -17.13 10.43
CA GLN A 371 2.56 -18.22 11.29
C GLN A 371 2.41 -17.73 12.72
N VAL A 372 1.37 -18.18 13.40
CA VAL A 372 1.14 -17.89 14.82
C VAL A 372 0.61 -19.13 15.53
N THR A 373 1.07 -19.34 16.76
CA THR A 373 0.61 -20.42 17.60
C THR A 373 -0.37 -19.84 18.62
N LEU A 374 -1.66 -20.13 18.44
CA LEU A 374 -2.69 -19.79 19.42
C LEU A 374 -2.66 -20.83 20.54
N THR A 375 -2.28 -20.40 21.75
CA THR A 375 -2.42 -21.23 22.95
C THR A 375 -3.48 -20.62 23.86
N TYR A 376 -4.41 -21.43 24.33
CA TYR A 376 -5.41 -20.98 25.30
C TYR A 376 -5.72 -22.04 26.35
N GLN A 377 -6.10 -21.58 27.54
CA GLN A 377 -6.54 -22.42 28.64
C GLN A 377 -8.07 -22.38 28.76
N VAL A 378 -8.71 -23.55 28.88
CA VAL A 378 -10.13 -23.66 29.21
C VAL A 378 -10.26 -23.82 30.73
N PRO A 379 -10.80 -22.83 31.48
CA PRO A 379 -10.97 -22.97 32.91
C PRO A 379 -12.19 -23.87 33.20
N GLU A 380 -12.04 -24.80 34.16
CA GLU A 380 -13.01 -25.86 34.48
C GLU A 380 -14.43 -25.36 34.82
N THR A 381 -14.57 -24.08 35.17
CA THR A 381 -15.81 -23.43 35.56
C THR A 381 -16.64 -22.90 34.38
N PHE A 382 -16.08 -22.78 33.17
CA PHE A 382 -16.76 -22.17 32.03
C PHE A 382 -17.47 -23.20 31.14
N ARG A 383 -18.80 -23.11 31.07
CA ARG A 383 -19.67 -23.94 30.21
C ARG A 383 -20.19 -23.23 28.96
N SER A 384 -19.71 -22.02 28.66
CA SER A 384 -20.26 -21.15 27.60
C SER A 384 -19.21 -20.24 26.97
N ILE A 385 -18.02 -20.78 26.69
CA ILE A 385 -17.12 -20.17 25.70
C ILE A 385 -17.47 -20.85 24.38
N ASP A 386 -18.20 -20.16 23.52
CA ASP A 386 -18.62 -20.76 22.25
C ASP A 386 -17.50 -20.68 21.21
N GLN A 387 -16.76 -19.55 21.15
CA GLN A 387 -15.75 -19.27 20.13
C GLN A 387 -14.61 -18.38 20.63
N ILE A 388 -13.41 -18.58 20.06
CA ILE A 388 -12.28 -17.63 20.05
C ILE A 388 -12.20 -17.02 18.66
N THR A 389 -11.97 -15.71 18.58
CA THR A 389 -11.87 -14.99 17.31
C THR A 389 -10.43 -14.58 17.06
N VAL A 390 -9.84 -15.11 15.98
CA VAL A 390 -8.54 -14.69 15.46
C VAL A 390 -8.76 -13.80 14.25
N VAL A 391 -8.02 -12.70 14.18
CA VAL A 391 -8.03 -11.76 13.07
C VAL A 391 -6.62 -11.67 12.50
N ALA A 392 -6.49 -11.93 11.20
CA ALA A 392 -5.29 -11.62 10.44
C ALA A 392 -5.60 -10.41 9.57
N THR A 393 -4.73 -9.39 9.63
CA THR A 393 -4.90 -8.10 8.96
C THR A 393 -3.63 -7.79 8.18
N ASP A 394 -3.75 -7.59 6.87
CA ASP A 394 -2.62 -7.22 6.01
C ASP A 394 -2.10 -5.79 6.28
N PHE A 395 -1.04 -5.40 5.58
CA PHE A 395 -0.45 -4.06 5.69
C PHE A 395 -1.40 -2.92 5.26
N LEU A 396 -2.44 -3.24 4.49
CA LEU A 396 -3.44 -2.34 3.92
C LEU A 396 -4.73 -2.25 4.78
N GLY A 397 -4.85 -3.08 5.82
CA GLY A 397 -5.97 -3.13 6.74
C GLY A 397 -7.10 -4.10 6.35
N LEU A 398 -6.99 -4.84 5.25
CA LEU A 398 -7.97 -5.89 4.95
C LEU A 398 -7.77 -7.04 5.92
N SER A 399 -8.87 -7.55 6.47
CA SER A 399 -8.84 -8.51 7.56
C SER A 399 -9.69 -9.74 7.26
N GLN A 400 -9.15 -10.92 7.52
CA GLN A 400 -9.95 -12.13 7.67
C GLN A 400 -10.16 -12.43 9.15
N ILE A 401 -11.36 -12.90 9.47
CA ILE A 401 -11.77 -13.29 10.82
C ILE A 401 -12.01 -14.80 10.82
N LEU A 402 -11.25 -15.55 11.61
CA LEU A 402 -11.46 -16.96 11.88
C LEU A 402 -12.08 -17.15 13.27
N SER A 403 -13.31 -17.67 13.31
CA SER A 403 -13.97 -18.11 14.53
C SER A 403 -13.63 -19.58 14.81
N ILE A 404 -12.82 -19.82 15.84
CA ILE A 404 -12.44 -21.15 16.29
C ILE A 404 -13.41 -21.60 17.40
N PRO A 405 -14.18 -22.68 17.22
CA PRO A 405 -15.05 -23.20 18.27
C PRO A 405 -14.21 -23.80 19.41
N VAL A 406 -14.64 -23.56 20.64
CA VAL A 406 -14.06 -24.21 21.82
C VAL A 406 -14.90 -25.45 22.13
N ASP A 407 -14.35 -26.63 21.87
CA ASP A 407 -15.08 -27.88 22.07
C ASP A 407 -15.16 -28.25 23.56
N ALA A 408 -16.20 -27.74 24.21
CA ALA A 408 -16.53 -28.07 25.59
C ALA A 408 -17.06 -29.51 25.78
N SER A 409 -17.29 -30.29 24.71
CA SER A 409 -17.77 -31.67 24.82
C SER A 409 -16.67 -32.67 25.21
N ALA A 410 -15.39 -32.30 25.02
CA ALA A 410 -14.23 -33.05 25.47
C ALA A 410 -13.92 -32.86 26.98
N LEU A 411 -14.63 -31.97 27.67
CA LEU A 411 -14.46 -31.78 29.12
C LEU A 411 -14.97 -33.01 29.89
N PRO A 412 -14.21 -33.52 30.89
CA PRO A 412 -14.75 -34.55 31.78
C PRO A 412 -16.02 -34.03 32.46
N PRO A 413 -17.04 -34.88 32.68
CA PRO A 413 -18.27 -34.45 33.33
C PRO A 413 -17.93 -33.89 34.71
N TYR A 414 -18.28 -32.62 34.94
CA TYR A 414 -18.07 -31.97 36.23
C TYR A 414 -18.75 -32.79 37.34
N ILE A 415 -17.92 -33.47 38.12
CA ILE A 415 -18.32 -34.07 39.38
C ILE A 415 -18.32 -32.90 40.37
N PRO A 416 -19.48 -32.42 40.85
CA PRO A 416 -19.48 -31.43 41.92
C PRO A 416 -18.70 -32.00 43.10
N PRO A 417 -17.88 -31.19 43.82
CA PRO A 417 -17.17 -31.66 44.99
C PRO A 417 -18.19 -32.31 45.93
N GLU A 418 -17.92 -33.56 46.29
CA GLU A 418 -18.81 -34.36 47.13
C GLU A 418 -19.10 -33.56 48.41
N ASP A 419 -20.37 -33.29 48.70
CA ASP A 419 -20.75 -32.39 49.79
C ASP A 419 -20.53 -33.08 51.13
N THR A 420 -19.28 -33.07 51.60
CA THR A 420 -18.89 -33.63 52.89
C THR A 420 -19.34 -32.76 54.07
N SER A 421 -20.29 -31.84 53.88
CA SER A 421 -20.84 -30.98 54.94
C SER A 421 -22.03 -31.59 55.70
N GLU A 422 -22.22 -32.91 55.64
CA GLU A 422 -22.99 -33.68 56.65
C GLU A 422 -22.34 -33.55 58.04
N THR A 423 -22.54 -32.40 58.66
CA THR A 423 -22.33 -32.19 60.08
C THR A 423 -23.38 -32.99 60.85
N PRO A 424 -22.99 -33.92 61.75
CA PRO A 424 -23.96 -34.76 62.44
C PRO A 424 -24.83 -33.90 63.35
N PHE A 425 -26.15 -33.99 63.16
CA PHE A 425 -27.17 -33.32 63.96
C PHE A 425 -27.05 -33.70 65.46
N GLN A 426 -26.37 -32.87 66.26
CA GLN A 426 -26.42 -32.99 67.72
C GLN A 426 -27.64 -32.26 68.27
N THR A 427 -28.71 -33.01 68.54
CA THR A 427 -29.88 -32.54 69.29
C THR A 427 -29.61 -32.55 70.80
N SER A 428 -29.02 -31.47 71.32
CA SER A 428 -29.00 -31.21 72.77
C SER A 428 -30.23 -30.39 73.18
N ILE A 429 -31.18 -31.05 73.87
CA ILE A 429 -32.31 -30.36 74.51
C ILE A 429 -31.91 -29.98 75.95
N SER A 430 -31.77 -28.68 76.22
CA SER A 430 -31.78 -28.12 77.57
C SER A 430 -32.53 -26.79 77.56
N GLY A 431 -33.62 -26.70 78.32
CA GLY A 431 -34.55 -25.57 78.25
C GLY A 431 -34.35 -24.48 79.32
N ALA A 432 -35.38 -23.63 79.41
CA ALA A 432 -35.60 -22.53 80.37
C ALA A 432 -34.84 -21.21 80.13
N GLY A 433 -35.58 -20.09 80.20
CA GLY A 433 -35.00 -18.74 80.33
C GLY A 433 -35.63 -17.64 79.47
N VAL A 434 -36.83 -17.17 79.81
CA VAL A 434 -37.43 -15.94 79.24
C VAL A 434 -36.79 -14.69 79.87
N ILE A 435 -36.60 -13.60 79.10
CA ILE A 435 -36.90 -12.18 79.47
C ILE A 435 -36.76 -11.28 78.21
N TRP A 436 -37.25 -10.04 78.30
CA TRP A 436 -37.89 -9.26 77.22
C TRP A 436 -37.14 -7.96 76.83
N SER A 437 -37.67 -7.26 75.81
CA SER A 437 -37.30 -5.91 75.29
C SER A 437 -35.95 -5.75 74.56
N GLY A 438 -35.84 -4.97 73.47
CA GLY A 438 -36.88 -4.36 72.62
C GLY A 438 -36.34 -3.22 71.71
N GLY A 439 -36.94 -3.04 70.52
CA GLY A 439 -36.95 -1.76 69.77
C GLY A 439 -36.19 -1.66 68.43
N LEU A 440 -36.95 -1.31 67.37
CA LEU A 440 -36.57 -0.56 66.13
C LEU A 440 -35.49 -1.19 65.19
N VAL A 441 -35.48 -1.02 63.86
CA VAL A 441 -35.99 0.06 62.97
C VAL A 441 -36.74 -0.49 61.72
N MET A 442 -37.53 0.41 61.09
CA MET A 442 -38.45 0.28 59.95
C MET A 442 -37.96 -0.36 58.63
N LEU A 443 -38.98 -0.83 57.88
CA LEU A 443 -39.02 -1.15 56.46
C LEU A 443 -39.67 0.01 55.66
N GLY A 444 -39.23 0.32 54.43
CA GLY A 444 -39.86 1.31 53.53
C GLY A 444 -39.11 1.50 52.20
N VAL A 445 -39.46 0.80 51.11
CA VAL A 445 -40.45 1.17 50.05
C VAL A 445 -39.96 2.22 49.03
N LEU A 446 -39.80 1.81 47.75
CA LEU A 446 -40.34 2.42 46.50
C LEU A 446 -39.76 1.66 45.28
N LEU A 447 -40.52 0.83 44.55
CA LEU A 447 -41.44 1.14 43.44
C LEU A 447 -40.82 1.81 42.20
N PHE A 448 -40.79 1.08 41.08
CA PHE A 448 -41.25 1.61 39.78
C PHE A 448 -41.85 0.52 38.88
N ARG A 449 -42.96 0.85 38.21
CA ARG A 449 -43.61 0.01 37.17
C ARG A 449 -43.28 0.57 35.78
N ARG A 450 -43.07 -0.30 34.79
CA ARG A 450 -43.66 -0.10 33.46
C ARG A 450 -43.87 -1.42 32.72
N LYS A 451 -45.11 -1.68 32.30
CA LYS A 451 -45.44 -2.68 31.27
C LYS A 451 -45.60 -1.94 29.94
N PHE A 452 -45.13 -2.55 28.86
CA PHE A 452 -45.87 -2.60 27.59
C PHE A 452 -45.62 -3.97 26.96
N LYS A 453 -46.65 -4.56 26.34
CA LYS A 453 -46.55 -5.78 25.55
C LYS A 453 -47.69 -5.80 24.53
N LYS A 454 -47.34 -6.26 23.32
CA LYS A 454 -48.09 -6.36 22.07
C LYS A 454 -47.98 -5.13 21.16
#